data_AF-A0A0C2ZKY6-F1
#
_entry.id   AF-A0A0C2ZKY6-F1
#
_cell.length_a   1.000
_cell.length_b   1.000
_cell.length_c   1.000
_cell.angle_alpha   90.00
_cell.angle_beta   90.00
_cell.angle_gamma   90.00
#
_symmetry.space_group_name_H-M   'P 1'
#
loop_
_entity.id
_entity.type
_entity.pdbx_description
1 polymer ?
#
loop_
_entity_poly.entity_id
_entity_poly.type
_entity_poly.pdbx_seq_one_letter_code
_entity_poly.pdbx_strand_id
1 'polypeptide(L)'
;MFIEDPKFTSFAFISDELVLVPFVDDDGQVSLRILTVPHGNSVSSARDVDYLCELRCPRLLDHVRDVVMIPASLPASAGPDIPARAPFAPSSTDVLFTVILYPMALVHGTVVLLVPRSTILNQVSSVAASPQKYLGWESWGPEGSRMLKLDQSEAWACRSYGMKFVHGPYGGTVAHVFDFNPYATRKDVNTASCPHLPWLGMPMETKIGGRRNPFDTDVVTSLPGREASIPLIPDDLGWDSTTITEDHIVMVQLRRKLFAYMAM
;
A
#
# COMPACT_ATOMS: atom_id res chain seq x y z
N MET A 1 -12.92 21.80 -1.73
CA MET A 1 -13.87 21.01 -2.55
C MET A 1 -14.37 19.86 -1.70
N PHE A 2 -15.66 19.57 -1.75
CA PHE A 2 -16.23 18.36 -1.17
C PHE A 2 -16.56 17.39 -2.30
N ILE A 3 -16.11 16.15 -2.16
CA ILE A 3 -16.41 15.09 -3.12
C ILE A 3 -17.35 14.11 -2.43
N GLU A 4 -18.54 13.92 -3.00
CA GLU A 4 -19.54 12.99 -2.47
C GLU A 4 -19.72 11.82 -3.43
N ASP A 5 -19.49 10.60 -2.93
CA ASP A 5 -19.95 9.38 -3.57
C ASP A 5 -20.27 8.36 -2.46
N PRO A 6 -21.47 7.78 -2.45
CA PRO A 6 -21.84 6.79 -1.43
C PRO A 6 -20.96 5.54 -1.46
N LYS A 7 -20.24 5.28 -2.56
CA LYS A 7 -19.27 4.19 -2.71
C LYS A 7 -17.84 4.61 -2.34
N PHE A 8 -17.62 5.85 -1.89
CA PHE A 8 -16.30 6.34 -1.50
C PHE A 8 -15.90 5.80 -0.12
N THR A 9 -15.04 4.78 -0.11
CA THR A 9 -14.65 4.09 1.14
C THR A 9 -13.35 4.65 1.73
N SER A 10 -12.44 5.15 0.89
CA SER A 10 -11.10 5.56 1.30
C SER A 10 -10.44 6.47 0.25
N PHE A 11 -9.39 7.20 0.67
CA PHE A 11 -8.60 8.05 -0.21
C PHE A 11 -7.22 8.31 0.41
N ALA A 12 -6.29 8.78 -0.42
CA ALA A 12 -4.99 9.24 0.04
C ALA A 12 -4.51 10.44 -0.77
N PHE A 13 -3.89 11.42 -0.11
CA PHE A 13 -3.24 12.53 -0.80
C PHE A 13 -1.93 12.05 -1.43
N ILE A 14 -1.80 12.26 -2.73
CA ILE A 14 -0.53 12.12 -3.46
C ILE A 14 0.28 13.40 -3.30
N SER A 15 -0.37 14.56 -3.27
CA SER A 15 0.23 15.87 -3.01
C SER A 15 -0.86 16.82 -2.50
N ASP A 16 -0.51 18.07 -2.25
CA ASP A 16 -1.47 19.10 -1.84
C ASP A 16 -2.59 19.31 -2.88
N GLU A 17 -2.33 18.98 -4.14
CA GLU A 17 -3.26 19.19 -5.26
C GLU A 17 -3.85 17.89 -5.82
N LEU A 18 -3.35 16.72 -5.39
CA LEU A 18 -3.68 15.44 -6.00
C LEU A 18 -4.15 14.43 -4.96
N VAL A 19 -5.30 13.81 -5.23
CA VAL A 19 -5.88 12.75 -4.40
C VAL A 19 -6.00 11.47 -5.22
N LEU A 20 -5.54 10.37 -4.63
CA LEU A 20 -5.76 9.02 -5.13
C LEU A 20 -7.02 8.45 -4.50
N VAL A 21 -7.91 7.92 -5.33
CA VAL A 21 -9.20 7.35 -4.90
C VAL A 21 -9.41 5.99 -5.56
N PRO A 22 -9.70 4.93 -4.80
CA PRO A 22 -10.15 3.66 -5.37
C PRO A 22 -11.61 3.74 -5.81
N PHE A 23 -11.91 3.19 -6.98
CA PHE A 23 -13.25 3.02 -7.51
C PHE A 23 -13.52 1.56 -7.85
N VAL A 24 -14.77 1.15 -7.66
CA VAL A 24 -15.28 -0.15 -8.12
C VAL A 24 -16.48 0.12 -9.02
N ASP A 25 -16.30 -0.19 -10.30
CA ASP A 25 -17.36 -0.03 -11.31
C ASP A 25 -18.44 -1.12 -11.13
N ASP A 26 -19.58 -0.97 -11.81
CA ASP A 26 -20.73 -1.87 -11.62
C ASP A 26 -20.47 -3.30 -12.12
N ASP A 27 -19.44 -3.50 -12.97
CA ASP A 27 -18.96 -4.81 -13.42
C ASP A 27 -17.91 -5.43 -12.46
N GLY A 28 -17.58 -4.76 -11.36
CA GLY A 28 -16.57 -5.16 -10.39
C GLY A 28 -15.14 -4.76 -10.76
N GLN A 29 -14.92 -4.02 -11.85
CA GLN A 29 -13.59 -3.52 -12.21
C GLN A 29 -13.08 -2.53 -11.16
N VAL A 30 -11.92 -2.82 -10.58
CA VAL A 30 -11.24 -1.90 -9.66
C VAL A 30 -10.33 -0.96 -10.43
N SER A 31 -10.38 0.32 -10.12
CA SER A 31 -9.43 1.31 -10.64
C SER A 31 -8.99 2.29 -9.56
N LEU A 32 -7.82 2.89 -9.73
CA LEU A 32 -7.35 4.01 -8.91
C LEU A 32 -7.39 5.27 -9.76
N ARG A 33 -8.23 6.24 -9.38
CA ARG A 33 -8.34 7.52 -10.08
C ARG A 33 -7.54 8.60 -9.35
N ILE A 34 -6.81 9.39 -10.12
CA ILE A 34 -6.07 10.56 -9.64
C ILE A 34 -6.91 11.79 -9.94
N LEU A 35 -7.42 12.42 -8.88
CA LEU A 35 -8.25 13.62 -8.93
C LEU A 35 -7.41 14.85 -8.61
N THR A 36 -7.67 15.95 -9.30
CA THR A 36 -7.19 17.27 -8.89
C THR A 36 -8.08 17.84 -7.80
N VAL A 37 -7.49 18.47 -6.79
CA VAL A 37 -8.21 19.23 -5.76
C VAL A 37 -8.19 20.71 -6.14
N PRO A 38 -9.21 21.23 -6.85
CA PRO A 38 -9.32 22.65 -7.12
C PRO A 38 -9.49 23.43 -5.81
N HIS A 39 -8.90 24.63 -5.79
CA HIS A 39 -9.12 25.60 -4.74
C HIS A 39 -10.56 26.11 -4.83
N GLY A 40 -11.40 25.82 -3.82
CA GLY A 40 -12.80 26.28 -3.79
C GLY A 40 -13.72 25.46 -2.89
N ASN A 41 -14.96 25.94 -2.73
CA ASN A 41 -15.98 25.40 -1.83
C ASN A 41 -17.12 24.63 -2.55
N SER A 42 -16.94 24.25 -3.82
CA SER A 42 -17.94 23.46 -4.54
C SER A 42 -18.00 22.01 -4.01
N VAL A 43 -19.22 21.47 -3.97
CA VAL A 43 -19.50 20.05 -3.78
C VAL A 43 -19.72 19.45 -5.17
N SER A 44 -19.03 18.37 -5.50
CA SER A 44 -19.22 17.64 -6.76
C SER A 44 -19.36 16.15 -6.47
N SER A 45 -20.17 15.44 -7.26
CA SER A 45 -20.21 13.99 -7.17
C SER A 45 -18.89 13.42 -7.68
N ALA A 46 -18.32 12.40 -7.01
CA ALA A 46 -17.04 11.82 -7.43
C ALA A 46 -17.04 11.28 -8.88
N ARG A 47 -18.22 10.92 -9.41
CA ARG A 47 -18.40 10.47 -10.80
C ARG A 47 -18.31 11.60 -11.82
N ASP A 48 -18.61 12.81 -11.41
CA ASP A 48 -18.60 14.01 -12.25
C ASP A 48 -17.28 14.78 -12.14
N VAL A 49 -16.39 14.38 -11.23
CA VAL A 49 -15.07 15.01 -11.08
C VAL A 49 -14.16 14.53 -12.21
N ASP A 50 -13.63 15.48 -12.96
CA ASP A 50 -12.57 15.23 -13.92
C ASP A 50 -11.35 14.61 -13.21
N TYR A 51 -10.94 13.44 -13.69
CA TYR A 51 -9.69 12.81 -13.25
C TYR A 51 -8.58 13.06 -14.29
N LEU A 52 -7.35 13.08 -13.79
CA LEU A 52 -6.14 13.18 -14.61
C LEU A 52 -5.78 11.84 -15.21
N CYS A 53 -5.88 10.78 -14.41
CA CYS A 53 -5.47 9.44 -14.80
C CYS A 53 -6.31 8.39 -14.04
N GLU A 54 -6.68 7.31 -14.73
CA GLU A 54 -7.33 6.12 -14.18
C GLU A 54 -6.41 4.92 -14.37
N LEU A 55 -5.96 4.33 -13.27
CA LEU A 55 -5.09 3.16 -13.22
C LEU A 55 -5.94 1.91 -12.95
N ARG A 56 -6.23 1.11 -13.99
CA ARG A 56 -7.09 -0.08 -13.84
C ARG A 56 -6.29 -1.26 -13.30
N CYS A 57 -6.80 -1.85 -12.21
CA CYS A 57 -6.27 -3.09 -11.65
C CYS A 57 -6.64 -4.29 -12.54
N PRO A 58 -5.99 -5.47 -12.36
CA PRO A 58 -6.43 -6.69 -13.02
C PRO A 58 -7.84 -7.04 -12.57
N ARG A 59 -8.61 -7.63 -13.48
CA ARG A 59 -9.99 -8.05 -13.19
C ARG A 59 -10.00 -9.26 -12.24
N LEU A 60 -10.77 -9.14 -11.17
CA LEU A 60 -10.98 -10.20 -10.19
C LEU A 60 -12.04 -11.19 -10.71
N LEU A 61 -11.85 -12.49 -10.41
CA LEU A 61 -12.82 -13.55 -10.77
C LEU A 61 -14.17 -13.36 -10.08
N ASP A 62 -14.13 -12.83 -8.86
CA ASP A 62 -15.30 -12.54 -8.06
C ASP A 62 -15.49 -11.04 -7.90
N HIS A 63 -16.70 -10.63 -7.54
CA HIS A 63 -16.96 -9.26 -7.14
C HIS A 63 -16.11 -8.86 -5.94
N VAL A 64 -15.71 -7.59 -5.92
CA VAL A 64 -15.00 -7.00 -4.80
C VAL A 64 -16.03 -6.59 -3.76
N ARG A 65 -15.88 -7.09 -2.54
CA ARG A 65 -16.69 -6.65 -1.40
C ARG A 65 -16.33 -5.22 -1.00
N ASP A 66 -15.03 -4.93 -0.95
CA ASP A 66 -14.51 -3.64 -0.51
C ASP A 66 -13.09 -3.38 -1.08
N VAL A 67 -12.77 -2.10 -1.26
CA VAL A 67 -11.42 -1.63 -1.56
C VAL A 67 -11.02 -0.61 -0.51
N VAL A 68 -9.97 -0.91 0.24
CA VAL A 68 -9.47 -0.02 1.29
C VAL A 68 -8.09 0.48 0.89
N MET A 69 -7.97 1.80 0.78
CA MET A 69 -6.71 2.48 0.63
C MET A 69 -6.23 2.96 1.99
N ILE A 70 -5.00 2.59 2.33
CA ILE A 70 -4.35 3.06 3.55
C ILE A 70 -3.26 4.04 3.14
N PRO A 71 -3.41 5.34 3.48
CA PRO A 71 -2.36 6.31 3.25
C PRO A 71 -1.16 5.94 4.12
N ALA A 72 0.04 6.14 3.59
CA ALA A 72 1.21 6.04 4.42
C ALA A 72 1.16 7.07 5.54
N SER A 73 1.63 6.68 6.72
CA SER A 73 1.80 7.64 7.81
C SER A 73 2.93 8.60 7.42
N LEU A 74 2.60 9.87 7.20
CA LEU A 74 3.62 10.90 7.06
C LEU A 74 4.34 11.05 8.40
N PRO A 75 5.68 11.18 8.42
CA PRO A 75 6.39 11.47 9.66
C PRO A 75 5.80 12.77 10.24
N ALA A 76 5.33 12.69 11.49
CA ALA A 76 4.63 13.78 12.18
C ALA A 76 5.53 15.00 12.51
N SER A 77 6.67 15.17 11.83
CA SER A 77 7.70 16.13 12.18
C SER A 77 7.68 17.42 11.35
N ALA A 78 6.67 17.67 10.51
CA ALA A 78 6.51 18.99 9.86
C ALA A 78 5.88 20.03 10.80
N GLY A 79 6.27 20.04 12.08
CA GLY A 79 6.03 21.20 12.92
C GLY A 79 6.85 22.38 12.40
N PRO A 80 6.31 23.62 12.42
CA PRO A 80 6.99 24.80 11.87
C PRO A 80 8.34 25.14 12.54
N ASP A 81 8.66 24.49 13.66
CA ASP A 81 9.83 24.79 14.48
C ASP A 81 10.94 23.73 14.46
N ILE A 82 10.87 22.68 13.62
CA ILE A 82 12.08 21.88 13.39
C ILE A 82 13.01 22.72 12.51
N PRO A 83 14.15 23.18 13.01
CA PRO A 83 15.08 23.96 12.19
C PRO A 83 15.41 23.15 10.95
N ALA A 84 15.40 23.80 9.78
CA ALA A 84 15.66 23.26 8.44
C ALA A 84 17.08 22.65 8.26
N ARG A 85 17.54 21.89 9.24
CA ARG A 85 18.92 21.49 9.54
C ARG A 85 19.04 20.03 9.97
N ALA A 86 18.03 19.19 9.78
CA ALA A 86 18.33 17.77 9.64
C ALA A 86 19.07 17.61 8.30
N PRO A 87 20.37 17.25 8.27
CA PRO A 87 21.13 17.16 7.02
C PRO A 87 20.56 16.10 6.07
N PHE A 88 19.69 15.23 6.57
CA PHE A 88 18.94 14.24 5.82
C PHE A 88 17.49 14.26 6.32
N ALA A 89 16.57 14.71 5.48
CA ALA A 89 15.13 14.49 5.68
C ALA A 89 14.71 13.31 4.79
N PRO A 90 13.82 12.42 5.25
CA PRO A 90 13.24 11.40 4.38
C PRO A 90 12.60 12.09 3.19
N SER A 91 12.93 11.65 1.97
CA SER A 91 12.29 12.21 0.79
C SER A 91 10.79 11.93 0.86
N SER A 92 9.96 12.95 0.66
CA SER A 92 8.50 12.78 0.59
C SER A 92 8.07 11.89 -0.59
N THR A 93 8.99 11.57 -1.51
CA THR A 93 8.80 10.64 -2.63
C THR A 93 8.81 9.18 -2.23
N ASP A 94 9.43 8.84 -1.09
CA ASP A 94 9.72 7.46 -0.70
C ASP A 94 8.59 6.92 0.19
N VAL A 95 7.39 6.95 -0.39
CA VAL A 95 6.15 6.61 0.29
C VAL A 95 5.39 5.55 -0.49
N LEU A 96 4.92 4.52 0.22
CA LEU A 96 4.18 3.40 -0.33
C LEU A 96 2.68 3.56 -0.09
N PHE A 97 1.91 3.62 -1.16
CA PHE A 97 0.45 3.48 -1.11
C PHE A 97 0.09 2.00 -1.01
N THR A 98 -0.79 1.70 -0.05
CA THR A 98 -1.29 0.34 0.16
C THR A 98 -2.75 0.31 -0.21
N VAL A 99 -3.10 -0.50 -1.22
CA VAL A 99 -4.47 -0.74 -1.66
C VAL A 99 -4.81 -2.19 -1.36
N ILE A 100 -5.86 -2.40 -0.57
CA ILE A 100 -6.31 -3.71 -0.14
C ILE A 100 -7.61 -4.02 -0.87
N LEU A 101 -7.60 -5.12 -1.62
CA LEU A 101 -8.77 -5.62 -2.31
C LEU A 101 -9.33 -6.79 -1.49
N TYR A 102 -10.64 -6.74 -1.19
CA TYR A 102 -11.36 -7.80 -0.51
C TYR A 102 -12.29 -8.52 -1.51
N PRO A 103 -11.85 -9.62 -2.14
CA PRO A 103 -12.74 -10.45 -2.96
C PRO A 103 -13.89 -11.00 -2.11
N MET A 104 -15.08 -11.17 -2.71
CA MET A 104 -16.22 -11.80 -2.02
C MET A 104 -15.90 -13.24 -1.59
N ALA A 105 -15.18 -14.01 -2.42
CA ALA A 105 -14.84 -15.38 -2.08
C ALA A 105 -13.61 -15.43 -1.17
N LEU A 106 -13.82 -15.81 0.09
CA LEU A 106 -12.77 -15.89 1.11
C LEU A 106 -11.63 -16.86 0.74
N VAL A 107 -11.91 -17.86 -0.11
CA VAL A 107 -10.91 -18.85 -0.58
C VAL A 107 -9.74 -18.20 -1.34
N HIS A 108 -9.95 -16.99 -1.86
CA HIS A 108 -8.95 -16.26 -2.62
C HIS A 108 -8.00 -15.43 -1.75
N GLY A 109 -8.25 -15.31 -0.44
CA GLY A 109 -7.46 -14.47 0.45
C GLY A 109 -7.66 -12.98 0.17
N THR A 110 -6.91 -12.13 0.87
CA THR A 110 -6.86 -10.70 0.61
C THR A 110 -5.74 -10.41 -0.38
N VAL A 111 -5.99 -9.50 -1.32
CA VAL A 111 -4.93 -9.00 -2.21
C VAL A 111 -4.48 -7.64 -1.73
N VAL A 112 -3.18 -7.46 -1.58
CA VAL A 112 -2.57 -6.16 -1.26
C VAL A 112 -1.73 -5.71 -2.44
N LEU A 113 -2.08 -4.55 -2.98
CA LEU A 113 -1.31 -3.83 -3.99
C LEU A 113 -0.51 -2.72 -3.30
N LEU A 114 0.80 -2.77 -3.48
CA LEU A 114 1.77 -1.83 -2.94
C LEU A 114 2.34 -1.03 -4.10
N VAL A 115 2.12 0.29 -4.08
CA VAL A 115 2.54 1.20 -5.16
C VAL A 115 3.34 2.36 -4.59
N PRO A 116 4.62 2.53 -4.98
CA PRO A 116 5.38 3.72 -4.66
C PRO A 116 4.70 4.97 -5.23
N ARG A 117 4.76 6.07 -4.48
CA ARG A 117 4.28 7.39 -4.94
C ARG A 117 4.89 7.80 -6.28
N SER A 118 6.19 7.55 -6.47
CA SER A 118 6.89 7.84 -7.72
C SER A 118 6.29 7.11 -8.92
N THR A 119 5.86 5.86 -8.75
CA THR A 119 5.22 5.09 -9.82
C THR A 119 3.92 5.77 -10.26
N ILE A 120 3.08 6.19 -9.31
CA ILE A 120 1.82 6.88 -9.60
C ILE A 120 2.07 8.21 -10.31
N LEU A 121 3.01 9.01 -9.80
CA LEU A 121 3.36 10.31 -10.39
C LEU A 121 3.91 10.16 -11.82
N ASN A 122 4.72 9.14 -12.08
CA ASN A 122 5.21 8.84 -13.42
C ASN A 122 4.07 8.54 -14.40
N GLN A 123 3.03 7.83 -13.96
CA GLN A 123 1.86 7.58 -14.79
C GLN A 123 1.06 8.86 -15.06
N VAL A 124 0.89 9.72 -14.06
CA VAL A 124 0.23 11.03 -14.22
C VAL A 124 0.97 11.88 -15.25
N SER A 125 2.30 11.97 -15.15
CA SER A 125 3.12 12.70 -16.13
C SER A 125 3.05 12.10 -17.54
N SER A 126 2.99 10.77 -17.65
CA SER A 126 2.90 10.08 -18.94
C SER A 126 1.54 10.30 -19.62
N VAL A 127 0.46 10.31 -18.84
CA VAL A 127 -0.90 10.58 -19.34
C VAL A 127 -1.08 12.04 -19.73
N ALA A 128 -0.41 13.00 -19.07
CA ALA A 128 -0.48 14.40 -19.46
C ALA A 128 0.00 14.66 -20.91
N ALA A 129 0.83 13.76 -21.46
CA ALA A 129 1.30 13.79 -22.84
C ALA A 129 0.41 13.01 -23.82
N SER A 130 -0.66 12.36 -23.35
CA SER A 130 -1.51 11.45 -24.12
C SER A 130 -3.00 11.89 -24.06
N PRO A 131 -3.78 11.69 -25.13
CA PRO A 131 -5.23 11.87 -25.04
C PRO A 131 -5.91 10.79 -24.18
N GLN A 132 -5.23 9.66 -23.93
CA GLN A 132 -5.77 8.53 -23.19
C GLN A 132 -5.54 8.70 -21.68
N LYS A 133 -6.63 8.92 -20.94
CA LYS A 133 -6.60 9.06 -19.48
C LYS A 133 -6.60 7.74 -18.72
N TYR A 134 -6.95 6.63 -19.37
CA TYR A 134 -7.07 5.32 -18.73
C TYR A 134 -5.90 4.41 -19.09
N LEU A 135 -5.30 3.78 -18.08
CA LEU A 135 -4.19 2.84 -18.23
C LEU A 135 -4.64 1.46 -17.74
N GLY A 136 -4.59 0.47 -18.63
CA GLY A 136 -4.82 -0.93 -18.28
C GLY A 136 -3.65 -1.50 -17.48
N TRP A 137 -3.89 -2.55 -16.69
CA TRP A 137 -2.87 -3.15 -15.83
C TRP A 137 -1.52 -3.33 -16.54
N GLU A 138 -1.51 -3.98 -17.71
CA GLU A 138 -0.30 -4.26 -18.51
C GLU A 138 0.56 -3.02 -18.82
N SER A 139 0.00 -1.82 -18.78
CA SER A 139 0.71 -0.57 -19.08
C SER A 139 1.31 0.13 -17.86
N TRP A 140 0.79 -0.10 -16.65
CA TRP A 140 1.20 0.66 -15.46
C TRP A 140 1.57 -0.19 -14.24
N GLY A 141 1.04 -1.41 -14.15
CA GLY A 141 1.11 -2.26 -12.97
C GLY A 141 2.33 -3.19 -12.90
N PRO A 142 2.68 -3.93 -13.97
CA PRO A 142 3.74 -4.93 -13.92
C PRO A 142 5.07 -4.41 -13.39
N GLU A 143 5.44 -3.17 -13.72
CA GLU A 143 6.69 -2.56 -13.29
C GLU A 143 6.45 -1.44 -12.28
N GLY A 144 7.20 -1.47 -11.18
CA GLY A 144 7.12 -0.45 -10.14
C GLY A 144 5.93 -0.61 -9.20
N SER A 145 5.28 -1.77 -9.16
CA SER A 145 4.32 -2.14 -8.13
C SER A 145 4.55 -3.56 -7.63
N ARG A 146 4.08 -3.87 -6.42
CA ARG A 146 4.07 -5.24 -5.88
C ARG A 146 2.64 -5.62 -5.54
N MET A 147 2.23 -6.81 -5.96
CA MET A 147 1.00 -7.42 -5.48
C MET A 147 1.33 -8.63 -4.61
N LEU A 148 0.72 -8.68 -3.45
CA LEU A 148 0.85 -9.75 -2.47
C LEU A 148 -0.51 -10.40 -2.26
N LYS A 149 -0.51 -11.72 -2.16
CA LYS A 149 -1.66 -12.48 -1.67
C LYS A 149 -1.41 -12.81 -0.21
N LEU A 150 -2.26 -12.26 0.66
CA LEU A 150 -2.13 -12.35 2.09
C LEU A 150 -3.33 -13.09 2.69
N ASP A 151 -3.10 -13.86 3.74
CA ASP A 151 -4.19 -14.53 4.45
C ASP A 151 -5.04 -13.48 5.16
N GLN A 152 -6.35 -13.68 5.12
CA GLN A 152 -7.28 -12.72 5.72
C GLN A 152 -7.05 -12.63 7.22
N SER A 153 -7.04 -11.41 7.75
CA SER A 153 -7.66 -11.23 9.04
C SER A 153 -8.53 -9.98 9.11
N GLU A 154 -9.52 -10.09 10.00
CA GLU A 154 -10.60 -9.13 10.18
C GLU A 154 -10.14 -7.82 10.87
N ALA A 155 -8.95 -7.80 11.48
CA ALA A 155 -8.50 -6.72 12.37
C ALA A 155 -7.44 -5.76 11.79
N TRP A 156 -7.28 -5.70 10.47
CA TRP A 156 -6.03 -5.17 9.91
C TRP A 156 -5.98 -3.67 9.75
N ALA A 157 -5.19 -3.05 10.62
CA ALA A 157 -4.41 -1.88 10.25
C ALA A 157 -3.12 -2.34 9.55
N CYS A 158 -3.20 -2.81 8.30
CA CYS A 158 -2.06 -2.87 7.39
C CYS A 158 -1.41 -1.47 7.40
N ARG A 159 -0.24 -1.29 8.03
CA ARG A 159 0.40 0.02 8.09
C ARG A 159 1.63 0.03 7.22
N SER A 160 1.69 1.02 6.33
CA SER A 160 2.92 1.41 5.69
C SER A 160 3.54 2.60 6.41
N TYR A 161 4.87 2.58 6.51
CA TYR A 161 5.67 3.71 6.96
C TYR A 161 6.80 3.92 5.95
N GLY A 162 6.80 5.07 5.26
CA GLY A 162 7.68 5.29 4.11
C GLY A 162 7.50 4.17 3.07
N MET A 163 8.59 3.47 2.75
CA MET A 163 8.62 2.33 1.82
C MET A 163 8.50 0.96 2.49
N LYS A 164 8.20 0.91 3.80
CA LYS A 164 8.01 -0.34 4.55
C LYS A 164 6.53 -0.68 4.69
N PHE A 165 6.21 -1.96 4.69
CA PHE A 165 4.89 -2.52 4.90
C PHE A 165 5.00 -3.70 5.89
N VAL A 166 4.11 -3.79 6.87
CA VAL A 166 4.08 -4.90 7.82
C VAL A 166 2.79 -5.69 7.71
N HIS A 167 2.92 -7.01 7.82
CA HIS A 167 1.82 -7.96 7.85
C HIS A 167 1.98 -9.00 8.95
N GLY A 168 1.15 -8.93 10.00
CA GLY A 168 1.07 -9.93 11.07
C GLY A 168 -0.32 -10.57 11.17
N PRO A 169 -0.48 -11.90 10.95
CA PRO A 169 -1.75 -12.62 11.11
C PRO A 169 -2.37 -12.37 12.47
N TYR A 170 -3.70 -12.37 12.54
CA TYR A 170 -4.42 -12.26 13.80
C TYR A 170 -4.15 -13.47 14.66
N GLY A 171 -3.73 -13.22 15.91
CA GLY A 171 -3.23 -14.28 16.79
C GLY A 171 -1.93 -14.92 16.29
N GLY A 172 -1.30 -14.35 15.26
CA GLY A 172 -0.04 -14.82 14.70
C GLY A 172 1.13 -14.55 15.65
N THR A 173 2.11 -15.45 15.61
CA THR A 173 3.36 -15.33 16.37
C THR A 173 4.51 -14.74 15.55
N VAL A 174 4.28 -14.46 14.26
CA VAL A 174 5.28 -13.96 13.32
C VAL A 174 4.66 -12.83 12.49
N ALA A 175 5.34 -11.70 12.36
CA ALA A 175 5.02 -10.68 11.39
C ALA A 175 6.00 -10.72 10.22
N HIS A 176 5.50 -10.44 9.02
CA HIS A 176 6.28 -10.26 7.81
C HIS A 176 6.45 -8.77 7.58
N VAL A 177 7.69 -8.30 7.51
CA VAL A 177 8.01 -6.91 7.14
C VAL A 177 8.60 -6.91 5.75
N PHE A 178 8.04 -6.08 4.89
CA PHE A 178 8.51 -5.84 3.54
C PHE A 178 9.12 -4.44 3.48
N ASP A 179 10.31 -4.32 2.91
CA ASP A 179 11.02 -3.05 2.75
C ASP A 179 11.39 -2.87 1.27
N PHE A 180 10.77 -1.88 0.64
CA PHE A 180 10.95 -1.53 -0.77
C PHE A 180 11.84 -0.30 -0.94
N ASN A 181 12.59 0.10 0.09
CA ASN A 181 13.56 1.19 -0.02
C ASN A 181 14.72 0.79 -0.96
N PRO A 182 14.93 1.47 -2.09
CA PRO A 182 15.97 1.10 -3.05
C PRO A 182 17.40 1.14 -2.50
N TYR A 183 17.66 1.94 -1.46
CA TYR A 183 18.96 2.00 -0.78
C TYR A 183 19.17 0.78 0.11
N ALA A 184 18.13 0.38 0.84
CA ALA A 184 18.13 -0.80 1.68
C ALA A 184 18.37 -2.07 0.86
N THR A 185 17.63 -2.23 -0.25
CA THR A 185 17.78 -3.37 -1.16
C THR A 185 19.18 -3.46 -1.76
N ARG A 186 19.83 -2.31 -2.06
CA ARG A 186 21.20 -2.27 -2.60
C ARG A 186 22.27 -2.60 -1.57
N LYS A 187 22.05 -2.25 -0.30
CA LYS A 187 23.04 -2.46 0.77
C LYS A 187 23.19 -3.93 1.15
N ASP A 188 22.08 -4.68 1.18
CA ASP A 188 22.11 -6.11 1.55
C ASP A 188 22.84 -6.99 0.51
N VAL A 189 22.85 -6.58 -0.77
CA VAL A 189 23.66 -7.25 -1.81
C VAL A 189 25.16 -7.20 -1.49
N ASN A 190 25.60 -6.22 -0.68
CA ASN A 190 27.01 -5.95 -0.42
C ASN A 190 27.45 -6.16 1.04
N THR A 191 26.54 -6.40 2.00
CA THR A 191 26.92 -6.46 3.42
C THR A 191 26.16 -7.53 4.21
N ALA A 192 26.87 -8.55 4.65
CA ALA A 192 26.43 -9.55 5.64
C ALA A 192 26.33 -8.97 7.09
N SER A 193 25.97 -7.69 7.25
CA SER A 193 26.43 -6.90 8.40
C SER A 193 25.35 -6.18 9.23
N CYS A 194 24.06 -6.41 8.99
CA CYS A 194 23.02 -6.04 9.96
C CYS A 194 22.57 -7.31 10.71
N PRO A 195 23.14 -7.61 11.89
CA PRO A 195 22.87 -8.87 12.60
C PRO A 195 21.46 -8.96 13.22
N HIS A 196 20.64 -7.91 13.14
CA HIS A 196 19.40 -7.84 13.92
C HIS A 196 18.19 -8.48 13.24
N LEU A 197 18.11 -8.46 11.91
CA LEU A 197 16.99 -9.03 11.17
C LEU A 197 17.44 -9.88 9.98
N PRO A 198 16.86 -11.10 9.79
CA PRO A 198 17.19 -11.98 8.68
C PRO A 198 16.46 -11.53 7.40
N TRP A 199 16.90 -10.41 6.81
CA TRP A 199 16.34 -9.92 5.55
C TRP A 199 16.65 -10.87 4.40
N LEU A 200 15.62 -11.22 3.64
CA LEU A 200 15.68 -12.02 2.43
C LEU A 200 15.28 -11.16 1.23
N GLY A 201 16.10 -11.15 0.18
CA GLY A 201 15.75 -10.48 -1.07
C GLY A 201 14.49 -11.09 -1.67
N MET A 202 13.52 -10.23 -2.01
CA MET A 202 12.32 -10.68 -2.71
C MET A 202 12.66 -11.05 -4.16
N PRO A 203 11.92 -11.99 -4.78
CA PRO A 203 12.08 -12.25 -6.21
C PRO A 203 11.78 -10.96 -7.00
N MET A 204 12.53 -10.75 -8.09
CA MET A 204 12.34 -9.58 -8.94
C MET A 204 10.89 -9.49 -9.40
N GLU A 205 10.38 -10.58 -9.98
CA GLU A 205 8.99 -10.72 -10.39
C GLU A 205 8.21 -11.62 -9.43
N THR A 206 6.96 -11.25 -9.17
CA THR A 206 5.98 -12.08 -8.46
C THR A 206 4.82 -12.32 -9.39
N LYS A 207 4.48 -13.60 -9.58
CA LYS A 207 3.33 -14.04 -10.34
C LYS A 207 2.24 -14.54 -9.40
N ILE A 208 1.08 -13.88 -9.41
CA ILE A 208 -0.14 -14.34 -8.75
C ILE A 208 -0.94 -15.13 -9.78
N GLY A 209 -1.08 -16.43 -9.56
CA GLY A 209 -1.72 -17.34 -10.50
C GLY A 209 -2.09 -18.68 -9.87
N GLY A 210 -2.54 -19.62 -10.71
CA GLY A 210 -2.84 -21.00 -10.32
C GLY A 210 -4.22 -21.22 -9.69
N ARG A 211 -4.39 -22.34 -8.96
CA ARG A 211 -5.72 -22.83 -8.50
C ARG A 211 -6.47 -21.89 -7.55
N ARG A 212 -5.79 -20.92 -6.94
CA ARG A 212 -6.40 -19.93 -6.04
C ARG A 212 -6.08 -18.52 -6.51
N ASN A 213 -5.95 -18.31 -7.82
CA ASN A 213 -5.77 -16.98 -8.39
C ASN A 213 -7.04 -16.16 -8.11
N PRO A 214 -6.97 -14.99 -7.45
CA PRO A 214 -8.14 -14.10 -7.32
C PRO A 214 -8.53 -13.44 -8.65
N PHE A 215 -7.69 -13.51 -9.69
CA PHE A 215 -7.85 -12.79 -10.95
C PHE A 215 -8.25 -13.69 -12.12
N ASP A 216 -8.90 -13.10 -13.12
CA ASP A 216 -9.29 -13.76 -14.38
C ASP A 216 -8.07 -14.26 -15.17
N THR A 217 -6.92 -13.63 -14.94
CA THR A 217 -5.67 -13.91 -15.62
C THR A 217 -4.53 -13.95 -14.61
N ASP A 218 -3.43 -14.60 -14.98
CA ASP A 218 -2.23 -14.54 -14.13
C ASP A 218 -1.69 -13.11 -14.09
N VAL A 219 -1.43 -12.59 -12.90
CA VAL A 219 -0.95 -11.22 -12.69
C VAL A 219 0.53 -11.24 -12.35
N VAL A 220 1.33 -10.49 -13.10
CA VAL A 220 2.77 -10.31 -12.87
C VAL A 220 3.03 -8.92 -12.32
N THR A 221 3.85 -8.83 -11.27
CA THR A 221 4.26 -7.56 -10.63
C THR A 221 5.74 -7.59 -10.29
N SER A 222 6.41 -6.44 -10.34
CA SER A 222 7.83 -6.29 -10.09
C SER A 222 8.11 -4.99 -9.36
N LEU A 223 8.57 -5.12 -8.12
CA LEU A 223 9.05 -4.02 -7.29
C LEU A 223 10.14 -4.57 -6.36
N PRO A 224 11.42 -4.33 -6.68
CA PRO A 224 12.54 -4.82 -5.87
C PRO A 224 12.37 -4.45 -4.40
N GLY A 225 12.65 -5.42 -3.53
CA GLY A 225 12.48 -5.25 -2.09
C GLY A 225 13.09 -6.42 -1.33
N ARG A 226 12.94 -6.38 -0.02
CA ARG A 226 13.37 -7.43 0.91
C ARG A 226 12.28 -7.71 1.92
N GLU A 227 12.26 -8.93 2.44
CA GLU A 227 11.29 -9.41 3.42
C GLU A 227 12.03 -9.94 4.66
N ALA A 228 11.52 -9.67 5.85
CA ALA A 228 11.95 -10.31 7.09
C ALA A 228 10.76 -10.91 7.83
N SER A 229 10.91 -12.13 8.33
CA SER A 229 9.95 -12.76 9.24
C SER A 229 10.41 -12.55 10.68
N ILE A 230 9.61 -11.84 11.46
CA ILE A 230 9.97 -11.36 12.79
C ILE A 230 9.06 -12.05 13.82
N PRO A 231 9.62 -12.86 14.74
CA PRO A 231 8.82 -13.43 15.81
C PRO A 231 8.29 -12.30 16.71
N LEU A 232 6.99 -12.28 16.93
CA LEU A 232 6.33 -11.31 17.80
C LEU A 232 6.48 -11.73 19.27
N ILE A 233 6.42 -10.74 20.17
CA ILE A 233 6.38 -11.02 21.62
C ILE A 233 5.18 -11.91 21.91
N PRO A 234 5.33 -13.07 22.56
CA PRO A 234 4.20 -13.93 22.87
C PRO A 234 3.16 -13.21 23.75
N ASP A 235 1.88 -13.35 23.42
CA ASP A 235 0.75 -13.00 24.29
C ASP A 235 -0.24 -14.17 24.30
N ASP A 236 -0.81 -14.47 25.47
CA ASP A 236 -1.70 -15.62 25.66
C ASP A 236 -2.95 -15.57 24.78
N LEU A 237 -3.39 -14.37 24.38
CA LEU A 237 -4.53 -14.17 23.49
C LEU A 237 -4.08 -13.72 22.09
N GLY A 238 -2.78 -13.62 21.86
CA GLY A 238 -2.19 -13.08 20.64
C GLY A 238 -2.42 -11.58 20.45
N TRP A 239 -1.81 -11.05 19.39
CA TRP A 239 -1.98 -9.65 19.00
C TRP A 239 -3.17 -9.49 18.05
N ASP A 240 -3.95 -8.43 18.27
CA ASP A 240 -5.06 -8.07 17.40
C ASP A 240 -4.55 -7.37 16.13
N SER A 241 -3.45 -6.60 16.23
CA SER A 241 -2.89 -5.87 15.10
C SER A 241 -1.39 -5.63 15.22
N THR A 242 -0.74 -5.40 14.07
CA THR A 242 0.66 -4.99 13.99
C THR A 242 0.79 -3.75 13.12
N THR A 243 1.69 -2.86 13.50
CA THR A 243 1.95 -1.60 12.80
C THR A 243 3.45 -1.33 12.77
N ILE A 244 3.90 -0.46 11.89
CA ILE A 244 5.32 -0.20 11.66
C ILE A 244 5.63 1.30 11.72
N THR A 245 6.79 1.63 12.27
CA THR A 245 7.42 2.94 12.22
C THR A 245 8.76 2.84 11.48
N GLU A 246 9.58 3.88 11.53
CA GLU A 246 10.92 3.83 10.92
C GLU A 246 11.73 2.64 11.44
N ASP A 247 11.80 2.48 12.75
CA ASP A 247 12.69 1.52 13.41
C ASP A 247 11.97 0.50 14.30
N HIS A 248 10.64 0.55 14.38
CA HIS A 248 9.90 -0.31 15.29
C HIS A 248 8.69 -0.99 14.65
N ILE A 249 8.40 -2.21 15.11
CA ILE A 249 7.08 -2.83 14.98
C ILE A 249 6.34 -2.56 16.28
N VAL A 250 5.11 -2.07 16.18
CA VAL A 250 4.22 -1.88 17.32
C VAL A 250 3.08 -2.89 17.19
N MET A 251 2.92 -3.74 18.20
CA MET A 251 1.84 -4.70 18.34
C MET A 251 0.77 -4.14 19.25
N VAL A 252 -0.49 -4.36 18.91
CA VAL A 252 -1.65 -3.82 19.64
C VAL A 252 -2.62 -4.95 19.97
N GLN A 253 -3.10 -4.94 21.21
CA GLN A 253 -4.14 -5.83 21.71
C GLN A 253 -5.26 -4.98 22.34
N LEU A 254 -6.37 -4.88 21.62
CA LEU A 254 -7.52 -4.03 21.94
C LEU A 254 -8.24 -4.50 23.20
N ARG A 255 -8.43 -5.82 23.37
CA ARG A 255 -9.21 -6.38 24.49
C ARG A 255 -8.60 -6.05 25.85
N ARG A 256 -7.27 -6.14 25.96
CA ARG A 256 -6.52 -5.83 27.18
C ARG A 256 -6.00 -4.40 27.23
N LYS A 257 -6.18 -3.63 26.14
CA LYS A 257 -5.57 -2.30 25.94
C LYS A 257 -4.05 -2.34 26.13
N LEU A 258 -3.41 -3.39 25.60
CA LEU A 258 -1.97 -3.57 25.67
C LEU A 258 -1.34 -3.15 24.34
N PHE A 259 -0.14 -2.59 24.45
CA PHE A 259 0.73 -2.35 23.31
C PHE A 259 2.13 -2.83 23.66
N ALA A 260 2.84 -3.36 22.68
CA ALA A 260 4.24 -3.69 22.78
C ALA A 260 4.97 -3.17 21.54
N TYR A 261 6.27 -2.94 21.65
CA TYR A 261 7.09 -2.52 20.52
C TYR A 261 8.40 -3.30 20.49
N MET A 262 8.90 -3.52 19.28
CA MET A 262 10.16 -4.21 19.00
C MET A 262 10.98 -3.38 18.05
N ALA A 263 12.27 -3.19 18.34
CA ALA A 263 13.20 -2.59 17.40
C ALA A 263 13.46 -3.54 16.22
N MET A 264 13.58 -2.98 15.02
CA MET A 264 13.97 -3.65 13.79
C MET A 264 15.45 -3.45 13.49
#